data_AF-A0A7C6F9N0-F1
#
_entry.id   AF-A0A7C6F9N0-F1
#
_cell.length_a   1.000
_cell.length_b   1.000
_cell.length_c   1.000
_cell.angle_alpha   90.00
_cell.angle_beta   90.00
_cell.angle_gamma   90.00
#
_symmetry.space_group_name_H-M   'P 1'
#
loop_
_entity.id
_entity.type
_entity.pdbx_description
1 polymer ?
#
loop_
_entity_poly.entity_id
_entity_poly.type
_entity_poly.pdbx_seq_one_letter_code
_entity_poly.pdbx_strand_id
1 'polypeptide(L)' 'MKTGAFFNEEFKNKDWPVIGDKFRNFPEALKDVLKLPNVVYFESFPLLIFLKLKFRLRN' A
#
# COMPACT_ATOMS: atom_id res chain seq x y z
N MET A 1 -12.96 13.96 -11.30
CA MET A 1 -11.62 13.60 -10.77
C MET A 1 -11.78 12.41 -9.83
N LYS A 2 -10.93 11.37 -9.92
CA LYS A 2 -10.94 10.22 -8.99
C LYS A 2 -9.63 10.19 -8.20
N THR A 3 -9.68 9.77 -6.94
CA THR A 3 -8.50 9.63 -6.07
C THR A 3 -8.20 8.15 -5.88
N GLY A 4 -7.00 7.72 -6.26
CA GLY A 4 -6.51 6.36 -6.03
C GLY A 4 -5.83 6.26 -4.68
N ALA A 5 -6.16 5.22 -3.92
CA ALA A 5 -5.46 4.85 -2.68
C ALA A 5 -4.83 3.46 -2.86
N PHE A 6 -3.58 3.32 -2.46
CA PHE A 6 -2.83 2.06 -2.52
C PHE A 6 -2.13 1.82 -1.19
N PHE A 7 -2.13 0.58 -0.73
CA PHE A 7 -1.44 0.19 0.49
C PHE A 7 -0.93 -1.25 0.41
N ASN A 8 0.28 -1.47 0.90
CA ASN A 8 0.88 -2.79 1.03
C ASN A 8 0.83 -3.22 2.51
N GLU A 9 0.30 -4.42 2.76
CA GLU A 9 0.14 -4.97 4.12
C GLU A 9 1.46 -5.15 4.86
N GLU A 10 2.61 -5.23 4.16
CA GLU A 10 3.93 -5.26 4.80
C GLU A 10 4.18 -4.05 5.72
N PHE A 11 3.51 -2.92 5.48
CA PHE A 11 3.60 -1.73 6.33
C PHE A 11 2.83 -1.84 7.66
N LYS A 12 2.03 -2.91 7.86
CA LYS A 12 1.40 -3.23 9.15
C LYS A 12 2.38 -3.85 10.16
N ASN A 13 3.54 -4.33 9.70
CA ASN A 13 4.52 -4.98 10.57
C ASN A 13 5.02 -4.02 11.65
N LYS A 14 5.17 -4.49 12.90
CA LYS A 14 5.46 -3.63 14.05
C LYS A 14 6.92 -3.22 14.17
N ASP A 15 7.82 -3.91 13.48
CA ASP A 15 9.27 -3.79 13.69
C ASP A 15 9.93 -2.77 12.75
N TRP A 16 9.16 -1.89 12.10
CA TRP A 16 9.74 -0.86 11.26
C TRP A 16 10.40 0.23 12.13
N PRO A 17 11.72 0.46 12.05
CA PRO A 17 12.43 1.38 12.94
C PRO A 17 12.02 2.85 12.81
N VAL A 18 11.43 3.23 11.67
CA VAL A 18 11.01 4.63 11.38
C VAL A 18 9.48 4.79 11.44
N ILE A 19 8.75 3.80 10.92
CA ILE A 19 7.29 3.86 10.77
C ILE A 19 6.59 3.34 12.04
N GLY A 20 7.21 2.40 12.76
CA GLY A 20 6.60 1.71 13.88
C GLY A 20 5.29 1.02 13.48
N ASP A 21 4.29 1.10 14.35
CA ASP A 21 2.97 0.48 14.17
C ASP A 21 1.89 1.43 13.62
N LYS A 22 2.29 2.58 13.03
CA LYS A 22 1.37 3.64 12.57
C LYS A 22 0.25 3.14 11.64
N PHE A 23 0.54 2.14 10.81
CA PHE A 23 -0.42 1.62 9.83
C PHE A 23 -1.11 0.33 10.26
N ARG A 24 -0.96 -0.09 11.53
CA ARG A 24 -1.53 -1.35 12.04
C ARG A 24 -3.04 -1.53 11.80
N ASN A 25 -3.77 -0.41 11.70
CA ASN A 25 -5.23 -0.37 11.55
C ASN A 25 -5.69 0.07 10.15
N PHE A 26 -4.79 0.25 9.18
CA PHE A 26 -5.17 0.57 7.81
C PHE A 26 -5.40 -0.74 7.05
N PRO A 27 -6.40 -0.89 6.16
CA PRO A 27 -7.34 0.11 5.66
C PRO A 27 -8.56 0.36 6.55
N GLU A 28 -8.74 -0.42 7.63
CA GLU A 28 -9.96 -0.42 8.43
C GLU A 28 -10.27 0.95 9.02
N ALA A 29 -9.26 1.70 9.44
CA ALA A 29 -9.37 3.05 9.98
C ALA A 29 -9.94 4.08 8.98
N LEU A 30 -9.81 3.82 7.66
CA LEU A 30 -10.35 4.68 6.60
C LEU A 30 -11.47 4.00 5.80
N LYS A 31 -12.06 2.92 6.33
CA LYS A 31 -13.05 2.10 5.61
C LYS A 31 -14.21 2.92 5.04
N ASP A 32 -14.65 3.98 5.71
CA ASP A 32 -15.75 4.82 5.24
C ASP A 32 -15.33 5.80 4.14
N VAL A 33 -14.09 6.30 4.20
CA VAL A 33 -13.52 7.14 3.14
C VAL A 33 -13.26 6.33 1.87
N LEU A 34 -12.81 5.07 2.02
CA LEU A 34 -12.54 4.18 0.88
C LEU A 34 -13.81 3.76 0.11
N LYS A 35 -15.01 3.93 0.71
CA LYS A 35 -16.30 3.68 0.05
C LYS A 35 -16.83 4.87 -0.75
N LEU A 36 -16.19 6.04 -0.66
CA LEU A 36 -16.66 7.22 -1.38
C LEU A 36 -16.62 6.98 -2.90
N PRO A 37 -17.62 7.45 -3.66
CA PRO A 37 -17.77 7.14 -5.09
C PRO A 37 -16.62 7.68 -5.96
N ASN A 38 -15.86 8.65 -5.44
CA ASN A 38 -14.69 9.24 -6.09
C ASN A 38 -13.36 8.62 -5.65
N VAL A 39 -13.38 7.59 -4.79
CA VAL A 39 -12.19 6.90 -4.29
C VAL A 39 -12.10 5.50 -4.88
N VAL A 40 -10.90 5.09 -5.29
CA VAL A 40 -10.60 3.74 -5.75
C VAL A 40 -9.47 3.19 -4.90
N TYR A 41 -9.73 2.10 -4.19
CA TYR A 41 -8.70 1.39 -3.43
C TYR A 41 -8.09 0.27 -4.27
N PHE A 42 -6.77 0.24 -4.36
CA PHE A 42 -6.00 -0.78 -5.04
C PHE A 42 -5.31 -1.67 -4.01
N GLU A 43 -5.64 -2.96 -4.04
CA GLU A 43 -4.89 -3.95 -3.27
C GLU A 43 -3.49 -4.14 -3.85
N SER A 44 -2.50 -4.21 -2.96
CA SER A 44 -1.11 -4.47 -3.35
C SER A 44 -0.90 -5.94 -3.65
N PHE A 45 -0.58 -6.25 -4.91
CA PHE A 45 -0.13 -7.59 -5.31
C PHE A 45 1.40 -7.65 -5.37
N PRO A 46 2.00 -8.81 -5.03
CA PRO A 46 3.43 -9.02 -5.21
C PRO A 46 3.84 -8.71 -6.66
N LEU A 47 4.86 -7.87 -6.83
CA LEU A 47 5.40 -7.58 -8.15
C LEU A 47 6.00 -8.86 -8.77
N LEU A 48 5.68 -9.12 -10.03
CA LEU A 48 6.33 -10.18 -10.81
C LEU A 48 7.85 -10.00 -10.81
N ILE A 49 8.59 -11.10 -10.64
CA ILE A 49 10.07 -11.14 -10.57
C ILE A 49 10.74 -10.37 -11.71
N PHE A 50 10.18 -10.44 -12.93
CA PHE A 50 10.70 -9.73 -14.09
C PHE A 50 10.73 -8.20 -13.93
N LEU A 51 9.69 -7.62 -13.31
CA LEU A 51 9.65 -6.18 -13.03
C LEU A 51 10.72 -5.79 -12.00
N LYS A 52 10.92 -6.62 -10.97
CA LYS A 52 11.91 -6.39 -9.90
C LYS A 52 13.35 -6.38 -10.43
N LEU A 53 13.67 -7.29 -11.36
CA LEU A 53 14.98 -7.35 -12.02
C LEU A 53 15.24 -6.12 -12.92
N LYS A 54 14.23 -5.64 -13.65
CA LYS A 54 14.36 -4.46 -14.52
C LYS A 54 14.71 -3.16 -13.76
N PHE A 55 14.31 -3.05 -12.50
CA PHE A 55 14.69 -1.91 -11.65
C PHE A 55 16.06 -2.11 -10.98
N ARG A 56 16.42 -3.35 -10.62
CA ARG A 56 17.72 -3.64 -9.99
C ARG A 56 18.91 -3.51 -10.95
N LEU A 57 18.71 -3.80 -12.24
CA LEU A 57 19.78 -3.74 -13.26
C LEU A 57 19.99 -2.34 -13.88
N ARG A 58 19.29 -1.32 -13.40
CA ARG A 58 19.41 0.07 -13.88
C ARG A 58 20.09 1.02 -12.89
N ASN A 59 20.70 0.49 -11.83
CA ASN A 59 21.54 1.23 -10.88
C ASN A 59 22.99 0.76 -10.95
#